data_AF-A0A2J8Q9R4-F1
#
_entry.id   AF-A0A2J8Q9R4-F1
#
_cell.length_a   1.000
_cell.length_b   1.000
_cell.length_c   1.000
_cell.angle_alpha   90.00
_cell.angle_beta   90.00
_cell.angle_gamma   90.00
#
_symmetry.space_group_name_H-M   'P 1'
#
loop_
_entity.id
_entity.type
_entity.pdbx_description
1 polymer ?
#
loop_
_entity_poly.entity_id
_entity_poly.type
_entity_poly.pdbx_seq_one_letter_code
_entity_poly.pdbx_strand_id
1 'polypeptide(L)'
;MSRRRISCKDLGHADCQGWLYKKKEKGSFLSNKWKKFWVILKGSSLYWYSNQMAEKADGFVNLPDFTVERASECKKKHAFKISHPQIKTFYFAAENVQEMNVWLNKLG
;
A
#
# COMPACT_ATOMS: atom_id res chain seq x y z
N MET A 1 -12.48 -6.24 18.52
CA MET A 1 -12.10 -7.06 17.35
C MET A 1 -10.85 -6.47 16.70
N SER A 2 -9.75 -7.23 16.62
CA SER A 2 -8.51 -6.74 15.97
C SER A 2 -8.78 -6.45 14.49
N ARG A 3 -8.59 -5.19 14.06
CA ARG A 3 -8.80 -4.73 12.66
C ARG A 3 -7.97 -5.50 11.61
N ARG A 4 -7.03 -6.37 12.03
CA ARG A 4 -6.26 -7.26 11.16
C ARG A 4 -7.02 -8.52 10.71
N ARG A 5 -8.14 -8.88 11.36
CA ARG A 5 -8.96 -10.07 11.04
C ARG A 5 -10.10 -9.77 10.06
N ILE A 6 -9.84 -8.97 9.03
CA ILE A 6 -10.79 -8.80 7.92
C ILE A 6 -10.19 -9.42 6.67
N SER A 7 -10.90 -10.38 6.07
CA SER A 7 -10.46 -11.01 4.83
C SER A 7 -10.55 -10.02 3.66
N CYS A 8 -9.83 -10.32 2.58
CA CYS A 8 -9.93 -9.54 1.36
C CYS A 8 -11.36 -9.52 0.79
N LYS A 9 -12.15 -10.58 1.01
CA LYS A 9 -13.54 -10.69 0.54
C LYS A 9 -14.51 -9.91 1.42
N ASP A 10 -14.30 -9.94 2.73
CA ASP A 10 -15.17 -9.26 3.70
C ASP A 10 -15.01 -7.73 3.70
N LEU A 11 -13.94 -7.22 3.06
CA LEU A 11 -13.79 -5.79 2.81
C LEU A 11 -14.91 -5.23 1.93
N GLY A 12 -15.62 -6.04 1.13
CA GLY A 12 -16.72 -5.57 0.28
C GLY A 12 -16.27 -4.60 -0.82
N HIS A 13 -17.12 -3.64 -1.18
CA HIS A 13 -16.84 -2.69 -2.28
C HIS A 13 -15.67 -1.76 -1.94
N ALA A 14 -14.61 -1.83 -2.76
CA ALA A 14 -13.39 -1.02 -2.62
C ALA A 14 -13.46 0.25 -3.49
N ASP A 15 -12.84 1.34 -3.02
CA ASP A 15 -12.72 2.58 -3.80
C ASP A 15 -11.59 2.50 -4.82
N CYS A 16 -10.55 1.72 -4.49
CA CYS A 16 -9.46 1.36 -5.37
C CYS A 16 -8.84 0.04 -4.89
N GLN A 17 -8.46 -0.83 -5.82
CA GLN A 17 -7.76 -2.07 -5.49
C GLN A 17 -6.83 -2.48 -6.61
N GLY A 18 -5.74 -3.16 -6.27
CA GLY A 18 -4.75 -3.58 -7.26
C GLY A 18 -3.48 -4.13 -6.64
N TRP A 19 -2.62 -4.69 -7.47
CA TRP A 19 -1.31 -5.15 -7.04
C TRP A 19 -0.35 -3.98 -6.88
N LEU A 20 0.30 -3.90 -5.72
CA LEU A 20 1.38 -2.96 -5.47
C LEU A 20 2.58 -3.66 -4.84
N TYR A 21 3.76 -3.16 -5.12
CA TYR A 21 4.96 -3.49 -4.39
C TYR A 21 5.09 -2.59 -3.18
N LYS A 22 5.18 -3.14 -1.97
CA LYS A 22 5.48 -2.38 -0.75
C LYS A 22 6.94 -2.59 -0.35
N LYS A 23 7.63 -1.50 -0.01
CA LYS A 23 9.01 -1.56 0.51
C LYS A 23 9.02 -2.22 1.89
N LYS A 24 9.94 -3.17 2.08
CA LYS A 24 10.21 -3.80 3.37
C LYS A 24 10.93 -2.80 4.26
N GLU A 25 10.56 -2.79 5.54
CA GLU A 25 11.11 -1.84 6.54
C GLU A 25 12.49 -2.27 7.03
N LYS A 26 12.76 -3.57 7.02
CA LYS A 26 14.05 -4.18 7.36
C LYS A 26 14.44 -5.15 6.25
N GLY A 27 15.71 -5.10 5.83
CA GLY A 27 16.25 -6.02 4.85
C GLY A 27 17.77 -5.97 4.83
N SER A 28 18.41 -7.15 4.80
CA SER A 28 19.83 -7.28 4.48
C SER A 28 20.12 -6.67 3.09
N PHE A 29 21.35 -6.20 2.86
CA PHE A 29 21.82 -5.64 1.59
C PHE A 29 21.50 -6.52 0.37
N LEU A 30 21.39 -7.84 0.56
CA LEU A 30 21.12 -8.84 -0.48
C LEU A 30 19.62 -9.20 -0.65
N SER A 31 18.74 -8.73 0.23
CA SER A 31 17.32 -9.10 0.18
C SER A 31 16.52 -8.22 -0.79
N ASN A 32 15.58 -8.83 -1.53
CA ASN A 32 14.62 -8.07 -2.33
C ASN A 32 13.83 -7.12 -1.41
N LYS A 33 14.11 -5.82 -1.54
CA LYS A 33 13.60 -4.73 -0.70
C LYS A 33 12.11 -4.48 -0.89
N TRP A 34 11.47 -5.09 -1.88
CA TRP A 34 10.06 -4.91 -2.20
C TRP A 34 9.32 -6.26 -2.18
N LYS A 35 8.10 -6.27 -1.66
CA LYS A 35 7.20 -7.44 -1.70
C LYS A 35 5.89 -7.02 -2.38
N LYS A 36 5.38 -7.85 -3.28
CA LYS A 36 4.11 -7.62 -3.97
C LYS A 36 2.94 -7.99 -3.03
N PHE A 37 1.91 -7.16 -3.01
CA PHE A 37 0.69 -7.33 -2.21
C PHE A 37 -0.53 -6.93 -3.02
N TRP A 38 -1.66 -7.58 -2.74
CA TRP A 38 -2.96 -7.07 -3.15
C TRP A 38 -3.36 -5.97 -2.18
N VAL A 39 -3.51 -4.75 -2.68
CA VAL A 39 -3.79 -3.57 -1.88
C VAL A 39 -5.21 -3.10 -2.15
N ILE A 40 -5.93 -2.77 -1.09
CA ILE A 40 -7.29 -2.26 -1.14
C ILE A 40 -7.36 -0.94 -0.37
N LEU A 41 -7.87 0.10 -1.02
CA LEU A 41 -8.33 1.32 -0.40
C LEU A 41 -9.85 1.23 -0.20
N LYS A 42 -10.28 1.44 1.05
CA LYS A 42 -11.69 1.56 1.41
C LYS A 42 -11.87 2.69 2.41
N GLY A 43 -12.61 3.71 2.02
CA GLY A 43 -12.65 5.00 2.71
C GLY A 43 -11.23 5.55 2.88
N SER A 44 -10.92 5.97 4.11
CA SER A 44 -9.58 6.43 4.49
C SER A 44 -8.65 5.31 4.97
N SER A 45 -8.92 4.05 4.65
CA SER A 45 -8.15 2.90 5.15
C SER A 45 -7.51 2.12 4.02
N LEU A 46 -6.20 1.93 4.11
CA LEU A 46 -5.42 1.16 3.15
C LEU A 46 -5.03 -0.18 3.77
N TYR A 47 -5.39 -1.28 3.12
CA TYR A 47 -5.11 -2.65 3.54
C TYR A 47 -4.21 -3.33 2.52
N TRP A 48 -3.31 -4.21 2.96
CA TRP A 48 -2.51 -5.03 2.06
C TRP A 48 -2.52 -6.50 2.46
N TYR A 49 -2.67 -7.35 1.46
CA TYR A 49 -2.87 -8.79 1.58
C TYR A 49 -1.82 -9.54 0.76
N SER A 50 -1.46 -10.73 1.21
CA SER A 50 -0.56 -11.62 0.46
C SER A 50 -1.16 -12.03 -0.89
N ASN A 51 -2.50 -12.14 -0.98
CA ASN A 51 -3.25 -12.38 -2.21
C ASN A 51 -4.74 -11.98 -2.05
N GLN A 52 -5.52 -12.06 -3.14
CA GLN A 52 -6.95 -11.70 -3.19
C GLN A 52 -7.88 -12.64 -2.40
N MET A 53 -7.40 -13.81 -1.98
CA MET A 53 -8.16 -14.80 -1.20
C MET A 53 -7.75 -14.81 0.28
N ALA A 54 -6.82 -13.93 0.68
CA ALA A 54 -6.28 -13.95 2.02
C ALA A 54 -7.36 -13.63 3.08
N GLU A 55 -7.41 -14.47 4.10
CA GLU A 55 -8.38 -14.36 5.21
C GLU A 55 -8.04 -13.25 6.21
N LYS A 56 -6.84 -12.67 6.12
CA LYS A 56 -6.38 -11.58 6.97
C LYS A 56 -5.45 -10.65 6.22
N ALA A 57 -5.50 -9.37 6.59
CA ALA A 57 -4.55 -8.39 6.08
C ALA A 57 -3.15 -8.64 6.70
N ASP A 58 -2.12 -8.59 5.87
CA ASP A 58 -0.72 -8.56 6.34
C ASP A 58 -0.44 -7.24 7.07
N GLY A 59 -1.21 -6.20 6.77
CA GLY A 59 -1.29 -4.98 7.56
C GLY A 59 -2.29 -3.99 6.97
N PHE A 60 -2.49 -2.90 7.72
CA PHE A 60 -3.33 -1.79 7.30
C PHE A 60 -2.82 -0.48 7.90
N VAL A 61 -3.27 0.62 7.33
CA VAL A 61 -3.06 1.97 7.85
C VAL A 61 -4.30 2.81 7.58
N ASN A 62 -4.69 3.61 8.57
CA ASN A 62 -5.67 4.67 8.35
C ASN A 62 -4.89 5.91 7.90
N LEU A 63 -5.39 6.58 6.87
CA LEU A 63 -4.72 7.68 6.17
C LEU A 63 -5.23 9.10 6.51
N PRO A 64 -5.87 9.41 7.66
CA PRO A 64 -6.11 10.81 7.98
C PRO A 64 -4.77 11.53 8.14
N ASP A 65 -4.65 12.72 7.59
CA ASP A 65 -3.48 13.60 7.68
C ASP A 65 -2.18 13.02 7.08
N PHE A 66 -2.30 11.98 6.24
CA PHE A 66 -1.18 11.50 5.44
C PHE A 66 -1.05 12.32 4.15
N THR A 67 0.17 12.61 3.75
CA THR A 67 0.50 13.19 2.44
C THR A 67 0.89 12.08 1.47
N VAL A 68 0.48 12.22 0.20
CA VAL A 68 0.79 11.26 -0.85
C VAL A 68 1.55 11.92 -1.98
N GLU A 69 2.73 11.39 -2.29
CA GLU A 69 3.65 12.00 -3.24
C GLU A 69 4.36 10.94 -4.08
N ARG A 70 4.87 11.32 -5.25
CA ARG A 70 5.81 10.49 -6.00
C ARG A 70 7.10 10.34 -5.20
N ALA A 71 7.66 9.13 -5.16
CA ALA A 71 8.88 8.83 -4.44
C ALA A 71 10.08 8.79 -5.41
N SER A 72 10.48 9.95 -5.93
CA SER A 72 11.58 10.09 -6.88
C SER A 72 12.94 9.67 -6.30
N GLU A 73 13.07 9.67 -4.98
CA GLU A 73 14.23 9.14 -4.24
C GLU A 73 14.39 7.61 -4.35
N CYS A 74 13.36 6.90 -4.81
CA CYS A 74 13.39 5.45 -4.96
C CYS A 74 13.93 5.03 -6.34
N LYS A 75 14.92 4.12 -6.35
CA LYS A 75 15.37 3.44 -7.59
C LYS A 75 14.28 2.59 -8.27
N LYS A 76 13.25 2.18 -7.52
CA LYS A 76 12.13 1.40 -8.07
C LYS A 76 11.24 2.34 -8.89
N LYS A 77 11.04 2.01 -10.17
CA LYS A 77 10.13 2.76 -11.06
C LYS A 77 8.70 2.75 -10.51
N HIS A 78 7.97 3.81 -10.83
CA HIS A 78 6.55 3.99 -10.48
C HIS A 78 6.29 3.96 -8.98
N ALA A 79 7.26 4.45 -8.20
CA ALA A 79 7.19 4.51 -6.75
C ALA A 79 6.51 5.79 -6.26
N PHE A 80 5.74 5.64 -5.20
CA PHE A 80 5.10 6.71 -4.45
C PHE A 80 5.22 6.44 -2.96
N LYS A 81 5.06 7.48 -2.16
CA LYS A 81 5.12 7.41 -0.71
C LYS A 81 3.85 7.99 -0.10
N ILE A 82 3.48 7.41 1.03
CA ILE A 82 2.39 7.88 1.89
C ILE A 82 3.03 8.19 3.24
N SER A 83 3.11 9.46 3.61
CA SER A 83 3.85 9.94 4.78
C SER A 83 2.97 10.65 5.79
N HIS A 84 3.20 10.35 7.06
CA HIS A 84 2.65 11.11 8.17
C HIS A 84 3.77 11.48 9.14
N PRO A 85 3.89 12.76 9.55
CA PRO A 85 5.04 13.28 10.28
C PRO A 85 5.32 12.55 11.60
N GLN A 86 4.26 12.07 12.28
CA GLN A 86 4.37 11.42 13.58
C GLN A 86 4.29 9.88 13.55
N ILE A 87 3.89 9.29 12.40
CA ILE A 87 3.63 7.85 12.34
C ILE A 87 4.73 7.18 11.55
N LYS A 88 4.70 7.36 10.23
CA LYS A 88 5.61 6.67 9.31
C LYS A 88 5.47 7.16 7.89
N THR A 89 6.51 6.90 7.11
CA THR A 89 6.45 6.89 5.65
C THR A 89 6.39 5.46 5.12
N PHE A 90 5.33 5.17 4.36
CA PHE A 90 5.20 3.93 3.60
C PHE A 90 5.59 4.19 2.15
N TYR A 91 6.33 3.25 1.56
CA TYR A 91 6.70 3.32 0.15
C TYR A 91 6.01 2.18 -0.62
N PHE A 92 5.36 2.56 -1.70
CA PHE A 92 4.69 1.66 -2.63
C PHE A 92 5.21 1.89 -4.05
N ALA A 93 5.02 0.92 -4.93
CA ALA A 93 5.27 1.07 -6.36
C ALA A 93 4.26 0.26 -7.16
N ALA A 94 3.73 0.86 -8.22
CA ALA A 94 2.83 0.21 -9.16
C ALA A 94 3.61 -0.56 -10.25
N GLU A 95 2.91 -1.32 -11.09
CA GLU A 95 3.53 -2.00 -12.22
C GLU A 95 3.89 -1.03 -13.35
N ASN A 96 3.08 0.01 -13.54
CA ASN A 96 3.23 1.01 -14.59
C ASN A 96 2.84 2.42 -14.10
N VAL A 97 3.06 3.42 -14.95
CA VAL A 97 2.81 4.83 -14.61
C VAL A 97 1.32 5.15 -14.51
N GLN A 98 0.47 4.47 -15.30
CA GLN A 98 -0.97 4.66 -15.32
C GLN A 98 -1.58 4.24 -13.98
N GLU A 99 -1.27 3.03 -13.51
CA GLU A 99 -1.69 2.54 -12.20
C GLU A 99 -1.17 3.42 -11.07
N MET A 100 0.09 3.85 -11.12
CA MET A 100 0.63 4.78 -10.13
C MET A 100 -0.20 6.07 -10.07
N ASN A 101 -0.57 6.64 -11.22
CA ASN A 101 -1.38 7.86 -11.26
C ASN A 101 -2.80 7.63 -10.72
N VAL A 102 -3.41 6.47 -10.96
CA VAL A 102 -4.70 6.09 -10.35
C VAL A 102 -4.57 6.06 -8.83
N TRP A 103 -3.54 5.41 -8.29
CA TRP A 103 -3.30 5.35 -6.85
C TRP A 103 -3.05 6.72 -6.24
N LEU A 104 -2.25 7.57 -6.89
CA LEU A 104 -2.01 8.95 -6.44
C LEU A 104 -3.31 9.78 -6.39
N ASN A 105 -4.17 9.65 -7.41
CA ASN A 105 -5.45 10.36 -7.47
C ASN A 105 -6.47 9.85 -6.44
N LYS A 106 -6.44 8.56 -6.12
CA LYS A 106 -7.37 7.97 -5.14
C LYS A 106 -6.95 8.21 -3.69
N LEU A 107 -5.67 8.42 -3.44
CA LEU A 107 -5.11 8.56 -2.10
C LEU A 107 -4.81 10.01 -1.68
N GLY A 108 -4.65 10.92 -2.64
CA GLY A 108 -4.43 12.36 -2.41
C GLY A 108 -5.67 13.16 -2.76
#